data_AF-A0A356KXY4-F1
#
_entry.id   AF-A0A356KXY4-F1
#
_cell.length_a   1.000
_cell.length_b   1.000
_cell.length_c   1.000
_cell.angle_alpha   90.00
_cell.angle_beta   90.00
_cell.angle_gamma   90.00
#
_symmetry.space_group_name_H-M   'P 1'
#
loop_
_entity.id
_entity.type
_entity.pdbx_description
1 polymer ?
#
loop_
_entity_poly.entity_id
_entity_poly.type
_entity_poly.pdbx_seq_one_letter_code
_entity_poly.pdbx_strand_id
1 'polypeptide(L)'
;MGRHLRPALEAAGYRVRCTSRDPRRAEASAPDVDWVRLDLDDPASLEPAMEGCQRALYLIHGMGSGEDYAEREVAGARRFRAAAEAAGLQRLVYLGGVAPAGE
;
A
#
# COMPACT_ATOMS: atom_id res chain seq x y z
N MET A 1 6.26 -1.46 9.53
CA MET A 1 7.22 -1.23 8.43
C MET A 1 7.12 0.18 7.85
N GLY A 2 5.96 0.63 7.35
CA GLY A 2 5.80 1.95 6.74
C GLY A 2 6.34 3.15 7.54
N ARG A 3 6.12 3.19 8.87
CA ARG A 3 6.58 4.30 9.75
C ARG A 3 8.11 4.51 9.79
N HIS A 4 8.90 3.48 9.50
CA HIS A 4 10.37 3.58 9.46
C HIS A 4 10.87 3.87 8.05
N LEU A 5 10.10 3.45 7.03
CA LEU A 5 10.45 3.64 5.63
C LEU A 5 10.23 5.09 5.18
N ARG A 6 9.14 5.73 5.63
CA ARG A 6 8.83 7.11 5.28
C ARG A 6 9.98 8.08 5.60
N PRO A 7 10.50 8.16 6.84
CA PRO A 7 11.60 9.08 7.16
C PRO A 7 12.86 8.84 6.31
N ALA A 8 13.16 7.57 5.98
CA ALA A 8 14.31 7.24 5.14
C ALA A 8 14.13 7.70 3.69
N LEU A 9 12.92 7.57 3.13
CA LEU A 9 12.59 8.05 1.79
C LEU A 9 12.58 9.58 1.72
N GLU A 10 12.01 10.24 2.73
CA GLU A 10 12.02 11.70 2.85
C GLU A 10 13.46 12.23 2.98
N ALA A 11 14.30 11.60 3.81
CA ALA A 11 15.72 11.96 3.94
C ALA A 11 16.51 11.75 2.64
N ALA A 12 16.08 10.81 1.79
CA ALA A 12 16.64 10.59 0.45
C ALA A 12 16.07 11.56 -0.62
N GLY A 13 15.21 12.52 -0.23
CA GLY A 13 14.67 13.55 -1.11
C GLY A 13 13.39 13.18 -1.85
N TYR A 14 12.75 12.05 -1.50
CA TYR A 14 11.46 11.68 -2.08
C TYR A 14 10.30 12.38 -1.38
N ARG A 15 9.29 12.78 -2.15
CA ARG A 15 7.96 13.12 -1.60
C ARG A 15 7.19 11.82 -1.37
N VAL A 16 6.69 11.62 -0.15
CA VAL A 16 6.03 10.38 0.27
C VAL A 16 4.58 10.65 0.60
N ARG A 17 3.69 9.97 -0.12
CA ARG A 17 2.28 9.83 0.23
C ARG A 17 2.08 8.50 0.98
N CYS A 18 1.34 8.54 2.07
CA CYS A 18 0.98 7.35 2.85
C CYS A 18 -0.51 7.02 2.65
N THR A 19 -0.84 5.73 2.73
CA THR A 19 -2.22 5.28 2.52
C THR A 19 -2.80 4.60 3.75
N SER A 20 -4.09 4.79 4.00
CA SER A 20 -4.85 4.13 5.07
C SER A 20 -6.28 3.85 4.61
N ARG A 21 -6.93 2.82 5.16
CA ARG A 21 -8.39 2.62 4.99
C ARG A 21 -9.20 3.70 5.71
N ASP A 22 -8.62 4.28 6.76
CA ASP A 22 -9.18 5.39 7.53
C ASP A 22 -8.11 6.50 7.68
N PRO A 23 -8.03 7.45 6.73
CA PRO A 23 -7.10 8.58 6.79
C PRO A 23 -7.31 9.47 8.01
N ARG A 24 -8.56 9.73 8.42
CA ARG A 24 -8.86 10.61 9.56
C ARG A 24 -8.25 10.07 10.86
N ARG A 25 -8.35 8.75 11.07
CA ARG A 25 -7.71 8.09 12.21
C ARG A 25 -6.18 8.12 12.12
N ALA A 26 -5.64 7.99 10.91
CA ALA A 26 -4.19 8.03 10.68
C ALA A 26 -3.61 9.44 10.91
N GLU A 27 -4.29 10.47 10.43
CA GLU A 27 -3.98 11.90 10.65
C GLU A 27 -3.93 12.24 12.14
N ALA A 28 -4.87 11.75 12.94
CA ALA A 28 -4.86 11.97 14.38
C ALA A 28 -3.59 11.46 15.08
N SER A 29 -2.92 10.45 14.50
CA SER A 29 -1.66 9.89 15.02
C SER A 29 -0.41 10.49 14.38
N ALA A 30 -0.53 11.04 13.17
CA ALA A 30 0.57 11.59 12.38
C ALA A 30 0.03 12.68 11.44
N PRO A 31 -0.18 13.91 11.94
CA PRO A 31 -0.85 14.99 11.20
C PRO A 31 0.01 15.57 10.07
N ASP A 32 1.34 15.45 10.17
CA ASP A 32 2.28 15.99 9.17
C ASP A 32 2.50 15.07 7.95
N VAL A 33 1.73 13.98 7.86
CA VAL A 33 1.85 13.00 6.79
C VAL A 33 0.74 13.22 5.75
N ASP A 34 1.10 13.19 4.47
CA ASP A 34 0.13 13.18 3.36
C ASP A 34 -0.60 11.83 3.34
N TRP A 35 -1.79 11.78 3.95
CA TRP A 35 -2.63 10.60 4.00
C TRP A 35 -3.68 10.60 2.89
N VAL A 36 -3.75 9.50 2.15
CA VAL A 36 -4.83 9.26 1.17
C VAL A 36 -5.53 7.94 1.47
N ARG A 37 -6.83 7.88 1.19
CA ARG A 37 -7.61 6.65 1.35
C ARG A 37 -7.18 5.62 0.31
N LEU A 38 -6.90 4.40 0.75
CA LEU A 38 -6.76 3.23 -0.12
C LEU A 38 -7.27 1.99 0.61
N ASP A 39 -8.18 1.27 -0.04
CA ASP A 39 -8.67 -0.03 0.41
C ASP A 39 -8.67 -1.02 -0.76
N LEU A 40 -8.04 -2.19 -0.57
CA LEU A 40 -7.92 -3.21 -1.62
C LEU A 40 -9.26 -3.89 -1.96
N ASP A 41 -10.25 -3.75 -1.08
CA ASP A 41 -11.62 -4.23 -1.29
C ASP A 41 -12.54 -3.15 -1.89
N ASP A 42 -12.04 -1.91 -2.06
CA ASP A 42 -12.75 -0.79 -2.68
C ASP A 42 -11.97 -0.30 -3.92
N PRO A 43 -12.23 -0.87 -5.11
CA PRO A 43 -11.50 -0.52 -6.33
C PRO A 43 -11.53 0.97 -6.68
N ALA A 44 -12.62 1.66 -6.33
CA ALA A 44 -12.77 3.10 -6.59
C ALA A 44 -11.77 3.95 -5.78
N SER A 45 -11.18 3.39 -4.72
CA SER A 45 -10.15 4.06 -3.92
C SER A 45 -8.73 3.91 -4.47
N LEU A 46 -8.48 2.95 -5.38
CA LEU A 46 -7.11 2.57 -5.77
C LEU A 46 -6.46 3.59 -6.70
N GLU A 47 -7.09 3.93 -7.82
CA GLU A 47 -6.53 4.86 -8.81
C GLU A 47 -6.30 6.26 -8.24
N PRO A 48 -7.26 6.90 -7.52
CA PRO A 48 -7.05 8.23 -6.95
C PRO A 48 -5.89 8.28 -5.96
N ALA A 49 -5.64 7.19 -5.23
CA ALA A 49 -4.53 7.13 -4.29
C ALA A 49 -3.15 7.17 -4.98
N MET A 50 -3.09 6.68 -6.22
CA MET A 50 -1.87 6.55 -7.01
C MET A 50 -1.64 7.73 -7.96
N GLU A 51 -2.62 8.61 -8.13
CA GLU A 51 -2.54 9.75 -9.04
C GLU A 51 -1.38 10.69 -8.69
N GLY A 52 -0.56 11.00 -9.69
CA GLY A 52 0.64 11.84 -9.56
C GLY A 52 1.86 11.13 -8.94
N CYS A 53 1.74 9.85 -8.55
CA CYS A 53 2.87 9.06 -8.06
C CYS A 53 3.62 8.37 -9.21
N GLN A 54 4.95 8.29 -9.10
CA GLN A 54 5.79 7.57 -10.08
C GLN A 54 6.06 6.12 -9.66
N ARG A 55 5.96 5.83 -8.35
CA ARG A 55 6.38 4.56 -7.74
C ARG A 55 5.46 4.22 -6.58
N ALA A 56 5.18 2.94 -6.39
CA ALA A 56 4.44 2.45 -5.22
C ALA A 56 5.17 1.32 -4.52
N LEU A 57 5.03 1.29 -3.18
CA LEU A 57 5.56 0.26 -2.30
C LEU A 57 4.37 -0.49 -1.69
N TYR A 58 4.15 -1.72 -2.14
CA TYR A 58 3.11 -2.58 -1.60
C TYR A 58 3.63 -3.26 -0.33
N LEU A 59 3.18 -2.76 0.82
CA LEU A 59 3.51 -3.25 2.16
C LEU A 59 2.29 -3.86 2.88
N ILE A 60 1.20 -4.06 2.15
CA ILE A 60 -0.05 -4.56 2.71
C ILE A 60 0.10 -6.07 2.83
N HIS A 61 0.16 -6.54 4.07
CA HIS A 61 0.02 -7.95 4.40
C HIS A 61 -1.03 -8.04 5.48
N GLY A 62 -2.08 -8.82 5.24
CA GLY A 62 -2.91 -9.26 6.34
C GLY A 62 -2.07 -10.06 7.34
N MET A 63 -2.35 -9.94 8.62
CA MET A 63 -2.06 -11.01 9.58
C MET A 63 -3.29 -11.91 9.67
N GLY A 64 -3.87 -12.26 8.51
CA GLY A 64 -5.08 -13.05 8.43
C GLY A 64 -4.75 -14.54 8.53
N SER A 65 -5.63 -15.29 9.19
CA SER A 65 -5.65 -16.75 9.21
C SER A 65 -6.96 -17.24 8.60
N GLY A 66 -6.91 -18.22 7.70
CA GLY A 66 -8.08 -18.82 7.05
C GLY A 66 -7.76 -19.34 5.65
N GLU A 67 -8.53 -20.31 5.15
CA GLU A 67 -8.29 -20.98 3.85
C GLU A 67 -8.33 -19.98 2.67
N ASP A 68 -9.20 -18.97 2.71
CA ASP A 68 -9.33 -17.97 1.64
C ASP A 68 -8.30 -16.82 1.69
N TYR A 69 -7.43 -16.81 2.72
CA TYR A 69 -6.53 -15.70 2.96
C TYR A 69 -5.54 -15.47 1.80
N ALA A 70 -4.96 -16.56 1.30
CA ALA A 70 -4.02 -16.52 0.18
C ALA A 70 -4.69 -15.98 -1.10
N GLU A 71 -5.92 -16.40 -1.38
CA GLU A 71 -6.68 -15.93 -2.54
C GLU A 71 -7.00 -14.45 -2.45
N ARG A 72 -7.39 -13.97 -1.26
CA ARG A 72 -7.67 -12.54 -1.02
C ARG A 72 -6.43 -11.68 -1.16
N GLU A 73 -5.28 -12.11 -0.63
CA GLU A 73 -4.01 -11.39 -0.80
C GLU A 73 -3.61 -11.31 -2.28
N VAL A 74 -3.72 -12.42 -3.02
CA VAL A 74 -3.42 -12.43 -4.46
C VAL A 74 -4.39 -11.54 -5.23
N ALA A 75 -5.69 -11.57 -4.92
CA ALA A 75 -6.68 -10.72 -5.54
C ALA A 75 -6.41 -9.23 -5.27
N GLY A 76 -6.10 -8.87 -4.01
CA GLY A 76 -5.74 -7.52 -3.61
C GLY A 76 -4.48 -7.01 -4.33
N ALA A 77 -3.42 -7.81 -4.38
CA ALA A 77 -2.19 -7.47 -5.10
C ALA A 77 -2.43 -7.28 -6.61
N ARG A 78 -3.29 -8.10 -7.22
CA ARG A 78 -3.67 -7.96 -8.64
C ARG A 78 -4.44 -6.68 -8.90
N ARG A 79 -5.41 -6.31 -8.05
CA ARG A 79 -6.15 -5.05 -8.17
C ARG A 79 -5.21 -3.85 -8.01
N PHE A 80 -4.31 -3.89 -7.03
CA PHE A 80 -3.31 -2.85 -6.83
C PHE A 80 -2.40 -2.69 -8.05
N ARG A 81 -1.91 -3.80 -8.63
CA ARG A 81 -1.10 -3.76 -9.85
C ARG A 81 -1.87 -3.12 -11.01
N ALA A 82 -3.12 -3.52 -11.23
CA ALA A 82 -3.94 -2.99 -12.32
C ALA A 82 -4.15 -1.47 -12.16
N ALA A 83 -4.48 -1.01 -10.96
CA ALA A 83 -4.61 0.42 -10.66
C ALA A 83 -3.29 1.19 -10.84
N ALA A 84 -2.16 0.58 -10.46
CA ALA A 84 -0.84 1.18 -10.65
C ALA A 84 -0.49 1.34 -12.13
N GLU A 85 -0.82 0.34 -12.96
CA GLU A 85 -0.67 0.41 -14.41
C GLU A 85 -1.57 1.50 -15.00
N ALA A 86 -2.84 1.58 -14.59
CA ALA A 86 -3.78 2.61 -15.04
C ALA A 86 -3.34 4.03 -14.65
N ALA A 87 -2.80 4.21 -13.45
CA ALA A 87 -2.27 5.49 -12.97
C ALA A 87 -0.88 5.85 -13.55
N GLY A 88 -0.30 4.99 -14.41
CA GLY A 88 0.96 5.27 -15.10
C GLY A 88 2.21 5.13 -14.22
N LEU A 89 2.15 4.32 -13.15
CA LEU A 89 3.32 4.10 -12.29
C LEU A 89 4.43 3.40 -13.06
N GLN A 90 5.65 3.90 -12.89
CA GLN A 90 6.84 3.38 -13.55
C GLN A 90 7.46 2.19 -12.80
N ARG A 91 7.13 2.05 -11.51
CA ARG A 91 7.67 0.99 -10.66
C ARG A 91 6.72 0.62 -9.53
N LEU A 92 6.47 -0.67 -9.40
CA LEU A 92 5.85 -1.29 -8.25
C LEU A 92 6.89 -2.14 -7.51
N VAL A 93 7.06 -1.92 -6.20
CA VAL A 93 7.84 -2.81 -5.34
C VAL A 93 6.85 -3.59 -4.48
N TYR A 94 6.82 -4.90 -4.65
CA TYR A 94 6.06 -5.81 -3.80
C TYR A 94 7.00 -6.39 -2.77
N LEU A 95 6.78 -6.07 -1.50
CA LEU A 95 7.40 -6.82 -0.41
C LEU A 95 6.54 -8.07 -0.21
N GLY A 96 7.12 -9.26 -0.27
CA GLY A 96 6.39 -10.49 0.03
C GLY A 96 6.29 -10.72 1.54
N GLY A 97 5.21 -11.37 1.96
CA GLY A 97 5.12 -11.93 3.31
C GLY A 97 6.15 -13.04 3.51
N VAL A 98 6.67 -13.20 4.73
CA VAL A 98 7.48 -14.37 5.07
C VAL A 98 6.53 -15.56 5.13
N ALA A 99 6.66 -16.51 4.20
CA ALA A 99 5.94 -17.78 4.31
C ALA A 99 6.38 -18.46 5.62
N PRO A 100 5.46 -18.92 6.48
CA PRO A 100 5.84 -19.76 7.60
C PRO A 100 6.60 -20.98 7.07
N ALA A 101 7.73 -21.32 7.69
CA ALA A 101 8.52 -22.47 7.26
C ALA A 101 7.72 -23.75 7.52
N GLY A 102 7.30 -24.42 6.45
CA GLY A 102 6.73 -25.77 6.48
C GLY A 102 5.42 -25.90 5.71
N GLU A 103 5.51 -26.38 4.47
CA GLU A 103 4.78 -27.57 4.02
C GLU A 103 5.72 -28.42 3.14
#